data_AF-A0A3D0SPY7-F1
#
_entry.id   AF-A0A3D0SPY7-F1
#
_cell.length_a   1.000
_cell.length_b   1.000
_cell.length_c   1.000
_cell.angle_alpha   90.00
_cell.angle_beta   90.00
_cell.angle_gamma   90.00
#
_symmetry.space_group_name_H-M   'P 1'
#
loop_
_entity.id
_entity.type
_entity.pdbx_description
1 polymer ?
#
loop_
_entity_poly.entity_id
_entity_poly.type
_entity_poly.pdbx_seq_one_letter_code
_entity_poly.pdbx_strand_id
1 'polypeptide(L)'
;MHSKWFYRLTWAALTLTFIVVLLGAYVRLSDAGLGCPDWPGCYGHLDVPSEAHQIVKANEAYPDRPLEAHKAWKEMVHRYFAGTLGLLVLGIAVLAWRNRHQPGQPVVLPSLLVGLVIFQALLGMWTVTWQLKPVVVMGHLLGGLATLSLLAWLALRQGRYGGDKVIAHARSLRVYAALGLVLLVGQIALGGWTSA
;
A
#
# COMPACT_ATOMS: atom_id res chain seq x y z
N MET A 1 -25.29 8.71 -10.62
CA MET A 1 -24.99 7.26 -10.58
C MET A 1 -23.60 7.08 -11.17
N HIS A 2 -22.61 6.66 -10.38
CA HIS A 2 -21.26 6.43 -10.91
C HIS A 2 -21.25 5.28 -11.92
N SER A 3 -20.31 5.32 -12.87
CA SER A 3 -20.08 4.21 -13.80
C SER A 3 -19.90 2.90 -13.03
N LYS A 4 -20.61 1.83 -13.46
CA LYS A 4 -20.50 0.49 -12.85
C LYS A 4 -19.03 0.02 -12.76
N TRP A 5 -18.21 0.40 -13.75
CA TRP A 5 -16.78 0.09 -13.77
C TRP A 5 -15.98 0.83 -12.70
N PHE A 6 -16.25 2.12 -12.49
CA PHE A 6 -15.59 2.90 -11.43
C PHE A 6 -15.85 2.30 -10.04
N TYR A 7 -17.10 1.89 -9.79
CA TYR A 7 -17.50 1.21 -8.55
C TYR A 7 -16.80 -0.14 -8.37
N ARG A 8 -16.85 -1.01 -9.38
CA ARG A 8 -16.22 -2.34 -9.31
C ARG A 8 -14.71 -2.25 -9.11
N LEU A 9 -14.04 -1.34 -9.82
CA LEU A 9 -12.60 -1.14 -9.68
C LEU A 9 -12.23 -0.57 -8.31
N THR A 10 -13.02 0.36 -7.76
CA THR A 10 -12.77 0.90 -6.42
C THR A 10 -12.83 -0.21 -5.36
N TRP A 11 -13.85 -1.07 -5.41
CA TRP A 11 -13.95 -2.20 -4.48
C TRP A 11 -12.85 -3.25 -4.69
N ALA A 12 -12.50 -3.55 -5.94
CA ALA A 12 -11.37 -4.44 -6.24
C ALA A 12 -10.05 -3.88 -5.69
N ALA A 13 -9.79 -2.58 -5.87
CA ALA A 13 -8.62 -1.92 -5.32
C ALA A 13 -8.62 -1.94 -3.79
N LEU A 14 -9.76 -1.65 -3.15
CA LEU A 14 -9.91 -1.72 -1.69
C LEU A 14 -9.57 -3.12 -1.15
N THR A 15 -10.15 -4.17 -1.74
CA THR A 15 -9.86 -5.56 -1.37
C THR A 15 -8.39 -5.90 -1.58
N LEU A 16 -7.82 -5.49 -2.72
CA LEU A 16 -6.41 -5.74 -3.00
C LEU A 16 -5.49 -4.99 -2.03
N THR A 17 -5.79 -3.73 -1.68
CA THR A 17 -5.01 -2.97 -0.68
C THR A 17 -5.02 -3.66 0.67
N PHE A 18 -6.17 -4.20 1.09
CA PHE A 18 -6.25 -4.98 2.32
C PHE A 18 -5.31 -6.20 2.27
N ILE A 19 -5.32 -6.94 1.16
CA ILE A 19 -4.40 -8.07 0.94
C ILE A 19 -2.94 -7.62 0.96
N VAL A 20 -2.60 -6.50 0.28
CA VAL A 20 -1.23 -5.94 0.25
C VAL A 20 -0.75 -5.60 1.66
N VAL A 21 -1.59 -5.00 2.50
CA VAL A 21 -1.26 -4.68 3.90
C VAL A 21 -0.98 -5.95 4.70
N LEU A 22 -1.80 -7.00 4.53
CA LEU A 22 -1.57 -8.29 5.19
C LEU A 22 -0.28 -8.97 4.71
N LEU A 23 0.00 -8.94 3.41
CA LEU A 23 1.25 -9.46 2.85
C LEU A 23 2.46 -8.69 3.38
N GLY A 24 2.37 -7.36 3.50
CA GLY A 24 3.44 -6.53 4.07
C GLY A 24 3.68 -6.88 5.55
N ALA A 25 2.62 -7.07 6.33
CA ALA A 25 2.72 -7.55 7.71
C ALA A 25 3.37 -8.94 7.79
N TYR A 26 3.02 -9.85 6.87
CA TYR A 26 3.62 -11.19 6.79
C TYR A 26 5.11 -11.17 6.42
N VAL A 27 5.52 -10.32 5.47
CA VAL A 27 6.94 -10.11 5.13
C VAL A 27 7.71 -9.65 6.36
N ARG A 28 7.18 -8.69 7.11
CA ARG A 28 7.81 -8.21 8.35
C ARG A 28 7.89 -9.28 9.43
N LEU A 29 6.76 -9.90 9.78
CA LEU A 29 6.68 -10.88 10.88
C LEU A 29 7.47 -12.16 10.63
N SER A 30 7.80 -12.44 9.37
CA SER A 30 8.62 -13.58 8.99
C SER A 30 10.07 -13.22 8.63
N ASP A 31 10.52 -12.03 9.05
CA ASP A 31 11.89 -11.54 8.86
C ASP A 31 12.37 -11.58 7.39
N ALA A 32 11.45 -11.29 6.47
CA ALA A 32 11.69 -11.37 5.02
C ALA A 32 11.84 -10.00 4.35
N GLY A 33 11.92 -8.91 5.13
CA GLY A 33 11.97 -7.53 4.60
C GLY A 33 13.26 -7.14 3.86
N LEU A 34 14.27 -8.03 3.88
CA LEU A 34 15.53 -7.89 3.14
C LEU A 34 15.84 -9.17 2.35
N GLY A 35 14.80 -9.88 1.90
CA GLY A 35 14.94 -11.11 1.11
C GLY A 35 15.54 -10.86 -0.28
N CYS A 36 15.29 -9.67 -0.85
CA CYS A 36 15.88 -9.19 -2.09
C CYS A 36 16.78 -7.97 -1.81
N PRO A 37 18.04 -7.95 -2.29
CA PRO A 37 18.98 -6.87 -2.00
C PRO A 37 18.74 -5.60 -2.83
N ASP A 38 17.95 -5.71 -3.90
CA ASP A 38 17.69 -4.69 -4.91
C ASP A 38 16.18 -4.45 -5.11
N TRP A 39 15.86 -3.40 -5.86
CA TRP A 39 14.50 -3.02 -6.24
C TRP A 39 14.56 -2.38 -7.63
N PRO A 40 13.60 -2.63 -8.55
CA PRO A 40 12.34 -3.37 -8.37
C PRO A 40 12.46 -4.90 -8.45
N GLY A 41 13.60 -5.41 -8.92
CA GLY A 41 13.88 -6.84 -9.06
C GLY A 41 14.39 -7.52 -7.78
N CYS A 42 14.85 -8.76 -7.92
CA CYS A 42 15.46 -9.57 -6.88
C CYS A 42 16.72 -10.25 -7.43
N TYR A 43 17.88 -9.91 -6.90
CA TYR A 43 19.21 -10.30 -7.39
C TYR A 43 19.42 -9.97 -8.88
N GLY A 44 18.87 -8.86 -9.36
CA GLY A 44 18.96 -8.46 -10.78
C GLY A 44 17.97 -9.18 -11.71
N HIS A 45 17.11 -10.05 -11.17
CA HIS A 45 16.04 -10.73 -11.90
C HIS A 45 14.67 -10.10 -11.59
N LEU A 46 13.69 -10.28 -12.47
CA LEU A 46 12.32 -9.86 -12.17
C LEU A 46 11.60 -10.88 -11.26
N ASP A 47 12.02 -12.14 -11.29
CA ASP A 47 11.58 -13.20 -10.39
C ASP A 47 12.69 -13.60 -9.40
N VAL A 48 12.41 -14.56 -8.52
CA VAL A 48 13.42 -15.08 -7.59
C VAL A 48 14.28 -16.11 -8.35
N PRO A 49 15.61 -15.94 -8.39
CA PRO A 49 16.48 -16.91 -9.04
C PRO A 49 16.25 -18.33 -8.53
N SER A 50 16.09 -19.28 -9.45
CA SER A 50 15.80 -20.69 -9.10
C SER A 50 16.76 -21.68 -9.76
N GLU A 51 17.45 -21.27 -10.83
CA GLU A 51 18.44 -22.12 -11.48
C GLU A 51 19.79 -22.08 -10.76
N ALA A 52 20.46 -23.23 -10.64
CA ALA A 52 21.71 -23.35 -9.90
C ALA A 52 22.77 -22.31 -10.32
N HIS A 53 22.90 -22.05 -11.62
CA HIS A 53 23.86 -21.07 -12.14
C HIS A 53 23.50 -19.62 -11.76
N GLN A 54 22.21 -19.30 -11.61
CA GLN A 54 21.75 -17.97 -11.19
C GLN A 54 21.92 -17.80 -9.67
N ILE A 55 21.65 -18.84 -8.89
CA ILE A 55 21.85 -18.85 -7.44
C ILE A 55 23.33 -18.62 -7.10
N VAL A 56 24.24 -19.28 -7.81
CA VAL A 56 25.69 -19.08 -7.63
C VAL A 56 26.07 -17.63 -7.94
N LYS A 57 25.66 -17.08 -9.09
CA LYS A 57 25.93 -15.68 -9.45
C LYS A 57 25.33 -14.69 -8.46
N ALA A 58 24.12 -14.94 -7.98
CA ALA A 58 23.45 -14.11 -6.98
C ALA A 58 24.23 -14.07 -5.67
N ASN A 59 24.70 -15.23 -5.20
CA ASN A 59 25.50 -15.35 -3.97
C ASN A 59 26.91 -14.75 -4.12
N GLU A 60 27.51 -14.85 -5.31
CA GLU A 60 28.79 -14.20 -5.62
C GLU A 60 28.67 -12.67 -5.68
N ALA A 61 27.57 -12.15 -6.24
CA ALA A 61 27.32 -10.71 -6.33
C ALA A 61 26.95 -10.08 -4.98
N TYR A 62 26.30 -10.84 -4.09
CA TYR A 62 25.84 -10.38 -2.78
C TYR A 62 26.31 -11.33 -1.66
N PRO A 63 27.62 -11.37 -1.35
CA PRO A 63 28.18 -12.32 -0.39
C PRO A 63 27.63 -12.15 1.04
N ASP A 64 27.31 -10.91 1.44
CA ASP A 64 26.74 -10.60 2.76
C ASP A 64 25.23 -10.90 2.87
N ARG A 65 24.57 -11.23 1.75
CA ARG A 65 23.13 -11.51 1.66
C ARG A 65 22.89 -12.66 0.68
N PRO A 66 23.24 -13.90 1.07
CA PRO A 66 23.00 -15.06 0.22
C PRO A 66 21.49 -15.23 -0.03
N LEU A 67 21.16 -15.77 -1.20
CA LEU A 67 19.79 -16.00 -1.62
C LEU A 67 19.07 -17.00 -0.71
N GLU A 68 18.20 -16.47 0.13
CA GLU A 68 17.21 -17.24 0.87
C GLU A 68 15.87 -17.22 0.12
N ALA A 69 15.68 -18.15 -0.82
CA ALA A 69 14.53 -18.18 -1.74
C ALA A 69 13.17 -17.96 -1.05
N HIS A 70 12.97 -18.54 0.14
CA HIS A 70 11.74 -18.38 0.91
C HIS A 70 11.47 -16.95 1.44
N LYS A 71 12.48 -16.12 1.62
CA LYS A 71 12.34 -14.71 2.05
C LYS A 71 12.15 -13.84 0.81
N ALA A 72 12.99 -14.08 -0.21
CA ALA A 72 12.90 -13.42 -1.51
C ALA A 72 11.49 -13.55 -2.14
N TRP A 73 10.89 -14.74 -2.10
CA TRP A 73 9.54 -14.94 -2.64
C TRP A 73 8.47 -14.16 -1.88
N LYS A 74 8.54 -14.10 -0.55
CA LYS A 74 7.58 -13.33 0.25
C LYS A 74 7.63 -11.85 -0.12
N GLU A 75 8.84 -11.32 -0.27
CA GLU A 75 9.05 -9.93 -0.66
C GLU A 75 8.56 -9.67 -2.09
N MET A 76 8.92 -10.53 -3.05
CA MET A 76 8.49 -10.39 -4.44
C MET A 76 6.97 -10.49 -4.61
N VAL A 77 6.31 -11.43 -3.92
CA VAL A 77 4.84 -11.55 -3.94
C VAL A 77 4.20 -10.25 -3.44
N HIS A 78 4.71 -9.67 -2.35
CA HIS A 78 4.22 -8.38 -1.86
C HIS A 78 4.41 -7.27 -2.91
N ARG A 79 5.59 -7.18 -3.55
CA ARG A 79 5.89 -6.19 -4.61
C ARG A 79 4.95 -6.33 -5.81
N TYR A 80 4.65 -7.54 -6.26
CA TYR A 80 3.74 -7.77 -7.39
C TYR A 80 2.30 -7.35 -7.09
N PHE A 81 1.80 -7.67 -5.90
CA PHE A 81 0.47 -7.24 -5.47
C PHE A 81 0.40 -5.71 -5.31
N ALA A 82 1.44 -5.09 -4.76
CA ALA A 82 1.54 -3.64 -4.65
C ALA A 82 1.60 -2.95 -6.04
N GLY A 83 2.37 -3.50 -6.99
CA GLY A 83 2.41 -3.00 -8.38
C GLY A 83 1.05 -3.10 -9.07
N THR A 84 0.36 -4.24 -8.91
CA THR A 84 -1.01 -4.44 -9.43
C THR A 84 -1.99 -3.43 -8.83
N LEU A 85 -1.88 -3.15 -7.53
CA LEU A 85 -2.67 -2.11 -6.87
C LEU A 85 -2.40 -0.73 -7.47
N GLY A 86 -1.13 -0.39 -7.75
CA GLY A 86 -0.77 0.87 -8.42
C GLY A 86 -1.45 1.03 -9.78
N LEU A 87 -1.46 -0.02 -10.59
CA LEU A 87 -2.15 -0.02 -11.89
C LEU A 87 -3.67 0.14 -11.73
N LEU A 88 -4.28 -0.53 -10.75
CA LEU A 88 -5.71 -0.37 -10.46
C LEU A 88 -6.06 1.06 -10.03
N VAL A 89 -5.28 1.64 -9.11
CA VAL A 89 -5.49 3.02 -8.63
C VAL A 89 -5.31 4.03 -9.77
N LEU A 90 -4.32 3.84 -10.64
CA LEU A 90 -4.15 4.64 -11.85
C LEU A 90 -5.36 4.52 -12.78
N GLY A 91 -5.86 3.30 -13.01
CA GLY A 91 -7.07 3.07 -13.80
C GLY A 91 -8.31 3.77 -13.24
N ILE A 92 -8.49 3.75 -11.91
CA ILE A 92 -9.55 4.48 -11.21
C ILE A 92 -9.40 5.99 -11.44
N ALA A 93 -8.19 6.54 -11.31
CA ALA A 93 -7.93 7.97 -11.56
C ALA A 93 -8.22 8.36 -13.01
N VAL A 94 -7.77 7.57 -13.99
CA VAL A 94 -8.07 7.80 -15.41
C VAL A 94 -9.58 7.80 -15.67
N LEU A 95 -10.32 6.85 -15.11
CA LEU A 95 -11.78 6.81 -15.24
C LEU A 95 -12.47 7.98 -14.55
N ALA A 96 -11.97 8.41 -13.39
CA ALA A 96 -12.46 9.60 -12.71
C ALA A 96 -12.32 10.85 -13.59
N TRP A 97 -11.13 11.05 -14.20
CA TRP A 97 -10.87 12.16 -15.10
C TRP A 97 -11.69 12.10 -16.39
N ARG A 98 -11.84 10.92 -17.00
CA ARG A 98 -12.72 10.74 -18.18
C ARG A 98 -14.18 11.07 -17.87
N ASN A 99 -14.64 10.75 -16.66
CA ASN A 99 -16.02 11.00 -16.23
C ASN A 99 -16.18 12.35 -15.50
N ARG A 100 -15.19 13.26 -15.52
CA ARG A 100 -15.18 14.50 -14.72
C ARG A 100 -16.37 15.44 -14.94
N HIS A 101 -17.03 15.32 -16.10
CA HIS A 101 -18.20 16.12 -16.44
C HIS A 101 -19.50 15.59 -15.81
N GLN A 102 -19.48 14.37 -15.25
CA GLN A 102 -20.65 13.78 -14.59
C GLN A 102 -20.84 14.40 -13.19
N PRO A 103 -22.06 14.83 -12.83
CA PRO A 103 -22.33 15.39 -11.51
C PRO A 103 -21.94 14.43 -10.37
N GLY A 104 -21.16 14.94 -9.41
CA GLY A 104 -20.73 14.19 -8.22
C GLY A 104 -19.55 13.25 -8.43
N GLN A 105 -18.96 13.15 -9.63
CA GLN A 105 -17.78 12.30 -9.87
C GLN A 105 -16.55 12.81 -9.10
N PRO A 106 -15.95 12.03 -8.18
CA PRO A 106 -14.72 12.44 -7.50
C PRO A 106 -13.52 12.35 -8.46
N VAL A 107 -12.73 13.42 -8.54
CA VAL A 107 -11.46 13.47 -9.30
C VAL A 107 -10.24 13.71 -8.42
N VAL A 108 -10.39 14.52 -7.36
CA VAL A 108 -9.29 14.88 -6.47
C VAL A 108 -8.79 13.66 -5.69
N LEU A 109 -9.70 12.92 -5.04
CA LEU A 109 -9.33 11.79 -4.20
C LEU A 109 -8.63 10.65 -4.98
N PRO A 110 -9.13 10.19 -6.14
CA PRO A 110 -8.37 9.26 -6.99
C PRO A 110 -6.99 9.79 -7.41
N SER A 111 -6.86 11.09 -7.70
CA SER A 111 -5.57 11.68 -8.09
C SER A 111 -4.58 11.71 -6.91
N LEU A 112 -5.05 12.04 -5.70
CA LEU A 112 -4.24 11.98 -4.48
C LEU A 112 -3.81 10.56 -4.15
N LEU A 113 -4.69 9.57 -4.36
CA LEU A 113 -4.36 8.14 -4.17
C LEU A 113 -3.23 7.69 -5.10
N VAL A 114 -3.19 8.17 -6.36
CA VAL A 114 -2.06 7.89 -7.27
C VAL A 114 -0.76 8.45 -6.69
N GLY A 115 -0.76 9.72 -6.26
CA GLY A 115 0.42 10.33 -5.65
C GLY A 115 0.89 9.60 -4.39
N LEU A 116 -0.05 9.19 -3.54
CA LEU A 116 0.24 8.42 -2.32
C LEU A 116 0.82 7.05 -2.64
N VAL A 117 0.29 6.32 -3.63
CA VAL A 117 0.82 5.00 -4.02
C VAL A 117 2.21 5.11 -4.64
N ILE A 118 2.48 6.16 -5.43
CA ILE A 118 3.84 6.43 -5.93
C ILE A 118 4.79 6.67 -4.76
N PHE A 119 4.40 7.51 -3.80
CA PHE A 119 5.20 7.76 -2.61
C PHE A 119 5.41 6.49 -1.76
N GLN A 120 4.40 5.62 -1.67
CA GLN A 120 4.52 4.31 -1.01
C GLN A 120 5.50 3.38 -1.72
N ALA A 121 5.52 3.36 -3.05
CA ALA A 121 6.51 2.60 -3.81
C ALA A 121 7.94 3.10 -3.53
N LEU A 122 8.13 4.42 -3.43
CA LEU A 122 9.41 5.01 -3.04
C LEU A 122 9.81 4.62 -1.60
N LEU A 123 8.87 4.68 -0.66
CA LEU A 123 9.12 4.23 0.72
C LEU A 123 9.48 2.74 0.77
N GLY A 124 8.80 1.88 0.00
CA GLY A 124 9.10 0.45 -0.08
C GLY A 124 10.44 0.14 -0.75
N MET A 125 10.87 0.95 -1.73
CA MET A 125 12.24 0.90 -2.23
C MET A 125 13.24 1.28 -1.11
N TRP A 126 12.96 2.36 -0.39
CA TRP A 126 13.83 2.80 0.71
C TRP A 126 13.90 1.83 1.87
N THR A 127 12.88 1.02 2.15
CA THR A 127 12.99 -0.02 3.19
C THR A 127 14.10 -1.01 2.85
N VAL A 128 14.33 -1.31 1.57
CA VAL A 128 15.40 -2.20 1.12
C VAL A 128 16.74 -1.48 1.11
N THR A 129 16.82 -0.31 0.47
CA THR A 129 18.09 0.43 0.31
C THR A 129 18.62 1.02 1.61
N TRP A 130 17.74 1.34 2.56
CA TRP A 130 18.10 1.85 3.89
C TRP A 130 17.94 0.80 5.00
N GLN A 131 17.97 -0.49 4.65
CA GLN A 131 18.07 -1.59 5.61
C GLN A 131 17.05 -1.47 6.75
N LEU A 132 15.78 -1.25 6.39
CA LEU A 132 14.64 -1.20 7.32
C LEU A 132 14.69 -0.11 8.39
N LYS A 133 15.38 1.03 8.15
CA LYS A 133 15.37 2.17 9.11
C LYS A 133 13.95 2.47 9.63
N PRO A 134 13.76 2.57 10.97
CA PRO A 134 12.42 2.66 11.58
C PRO A 134 11.53 3.75 10.99
N VAL A 135 12.09 4.92 10.69
CA VAL A 135 11.34 6.03 10.08
C VAL A 135 10.72 5.68 8.73
N VAL A 136 11.43 4.91 7.89
CA VAL A 136 10.97 4.52 6.56
C VAL A 136 9.92 3.42 6.67
N VAL A 137 10.17 2.40 7.48
CA VAL A 137 9.22 1.29 7.72
C VAL A 137 7.92 1.79 8.32
N MET A 138 8.00 2.68 9.32
CA MET A 138 6.84 3.32 9.93
C MET A 138 6.09 4.19 8.92
N GLY A 139 6.79 5.00 8.13
CA GLY A 139 6.17 5.82 7.08
C GLY A 139 5.46 4.99 6.02
N HIS A 140 6.07 3.86 5.62
CA HIS A 140 5.47 2.90 4.69
C HIS A 140 4.18 2.31 5.28
N LEU A 141 4.23 1.80 6.52
CA LEU A 141 3.06 1.27 7.22
C LEU A 141 1.91 2.28 7.31
N LEU A 142 2.20 3.51 7.78
CA LEU A 142 1.18 4.54 7.95
C LEU A 142 0.55 4.94 6.61
N GLY A 143 1.34 5.10 5.55
CA GLY A 143 0.78 5.43 4.23
C GLY A 143 0.05 4.27 3.56
N GLY A 144 0.41 3.01 3.85
CA GLY A 144 -0.37 1.83 3.44
C GLY A 144 -1.76 1.82 4.08
N LEU A 145 -1.84 2.08 5.39
CA LEU A 145 -3.12 2.21 6.10
C LEU A 145 -3.93 3.42 5.65
N ALA A 146 -3.26 4.55 5.36
CA ALA A 146 -3.91 5.71 4.78
C ALA A 146 -4.50 5.40 3.40
N THR A 147 -3.77 4.67 2.54
CA THR A 147 -4.26 4.21 1.23
C THR A 147 -5.51 3.35 1.38
N LEU A 148 -5.49 2.37 2.30
CA LEU A 148 -6.64 1.53 2.62
C LEU A 148 -7.85 2.37 3.07
N SER A 149 -7.63 3.31 3.98
CA SER A 149 -8.66 4.18 4.55
C SER A 149 -9.28 5.11 3.50
N LEU A 150 -8.46 5.67 2.62
CA LEU A 150 -8.89 6.56 1.55
C LEU A 150 -9.62 5.82 0.42
N LEU A 151 -9.21 4.59 0.10
CA LEU A 151 -9.95 3.72 -0.82
C LEU A 151 -11.29 3.28 -0.22
N ALA A 152 -11.32 2.95 1.07
CA ALA A 152 -12.57 2.64 1.78
C ALA A 152 -13.52 3.85 1.76
N TRP A 153 -13.00 5.04 2.04
CA TRP A 153 -13.75 6.28 1.93
C TRP A 153 -14.29 6.52 0.51
N LEU A 154 -13.47 6.31 -0.51
CA LEU A 154 -13.88 6.43 -1.91
C LEU A 154 -14.97 5.41 -2.27
N ALA A 155 -14.87 4.17 -1.78
CA ALA A 155 -15.86 3.11 -2.02
C ALA A 155 -17.22 3.42 -1.35
N LEU A 156 -17.18 3.85 -0.08
CA LEU A 156 -18.38 4.19 0.70
C LEU A 156 -19.10 5.41 0.13
N ARG A 157 -18.36 6.41 -0.34
CA ARG A 157 -18.92 7.62 -0.95
C ARG A 157 -19.68 7.35 -2.26
N GLN A 158 -19.41 6.21 -2.91
CA GLN A 158 -20.11 5.78 -4.12
C GLN A 158 -21.37 4.96 -3.82
N GLY A 159 -21.52 4.42 -2.61
CA GLY A 159 -22.65 3.60 -2.21
C GLY A 159 -23.90 4.43 -1.89
N ARG A 160 -25.07 3.78 -1.93
CA ARG A 160 -26.36 4.34 -1.46
C ARG A 160 -26.38 4.72 0.04
N TYR A 161 -25.33 4.40 0.78
CA TYR A 161 -25.16 4.78 2.19
C TYR A 161 -24.97 6.29 2.41
N GLY A 162 -24.81 7.08 1.35
CA GLY A 162 -24.89 8.55 1.39
C GLY A 162 -26.31 9.12 1.38
N GLY A 163 -27.35 8.27 1.56
CA GLY A 163 -28.76 8.64 1.46
C GLY A 163 -29.32 9.44 2.64
N ASP A 164 -28.78 9.25 3.84
CA ASP A 164 -29.20 10.02 5.01
C ASP A 164 -27.99 10.76 5.57
N LYS A 165 -28.05 12.10 5.52
CA LYS A 165 -27.15 12.93 6.31
C LYS A 165 -27.50 12.68 7.78
N VAL A 166 -26.86 11.70 8.41
CA VAL A 166 -26.76 11.68 9.88
C VAL A 166 -25.90 12.89 10.24
N ILE A 167 -26.54 14.05 10.33
CA ILE A 167 -25.90 15.26 10.81
C ILE A 167 -25.68 15.03 12.30
N ALA A 168 -24.53 14.46 12.64
CA ALA A 168 -24.02 14.51 14.01
C ALA A 168 -23.82 15.98 14.36
N HIS A 169 -24.86 16.61 14.91
CA HIS A 169 -24.88 17.99 15.41
C HIS A 169 -23.99 18.15 16.66
N ALA A 170 -23.41 17.07 17.18
CA ALA A 170 -22.51 17.09 18.32
C ALA A 170 -21.08 17.46 17.86
N ARG A 171 -20.75 18.76 17.89
CA ARG A 171 -19.37 19.26 17.74
C ARG A 171 -18.38 18.51 18.64
N SER A 172 -18.82 18.11 19.83
CA SER A 172 -18.05 17.30 20.78
C SER A 172 -17.64 15.94 20.21
N LEU A 173 -18.55 15.23 19.53
CA LEU A 173 -18.26 13.91 18.95
C LEU A 173 -17.18 14.00 17.86
N ARG A 174 -17.15 15.08 17.08
CA ARG A 174 -16.08 15.32 16.09
C ARG A 174 -14.72 15.52 16.75
N VAL A 175 -14.67 16.22 17.89
CA VAL A 175 -13.44 16.41 18.67
C VAL A 175 -12.96 15.08 19.24
N TYR A 176 -13.85 14.28 19.85
CA TYR A 176 -13.48 12.95 20.36
C TYR A 176 -13.03 12.00 19.26
N ALA A 177 -13.68 12.02 18.09
CA ALA A 177 -13.26 11.22 16.94
C ALA A 177 -11.87 11.64 16.41
N ALA A 178 -11.60 12.95 16.35
CA ALA A 178 -10.29 13.46 15.93
C ALA A 178 -9.20 13.09 16.95
N LEU A 179 -9.47 13.23 18.24
CA LEU A 179 -8.55 12.81 19.31
C LEU A 179 -8.29 11.31 19.23
N GLY A 180 -9.32 10.49 19.08
CA GLY A 180 -9.20 9.04 18.93
C GLY A 180 -8.36 8.65 17.70
N LEU A 181 -8.55 9.34 16.57
CA LEU A 181 -7.75 9.12 15.37
C LEU A 181 -6.28 9.48 15.59
N VAL A 182 -5.99 10.62 16.23
CA VAL A 182 -4.62 11.05 16.54
C VAL A 182 -3.94 10.04 17.48
N LEU A 183 -4.64 9.59 18.52
CA LEU A 183 -4.13 8.58 19.45
C LEU A 183 -3.87 7.25 18.74
N LEU A 184 -4.78 6.80 17.86
CA LEU A 184 -4.60 5.58 17.07
C LEU A 184 -3.40 5.67 16.14
N VAL A 185 -3.26 6.78 15.39
CA VAL A 185 -2.11 7.00 14.50
C VAL A 185 -0.82 7.04 15.31
N GLY A 186 -0.81 7.74 16.45
CA GLY A 186 0.32 7.77 17.37
C GLY A 186 0.69 6.38 17.88
N GLN A 187 -0.28 5.57 18.29
CA GLN A 187 -0.06 4.20 18.75
C GLN A 187 0.52 3.31 17.64
N ILE A 188 -0.02 3.37 16.42
CA ILE A 188 0.48 2.61 15.27
C ILE A 188 1.90 3.07 14.91
N ALA A 189 2.16 4.37 14.94
CA ALA A 189 3.48 4.94 14.67
C ALA A 189 4.51 4.47 15.69
N LEU A 190 4.20 4.58 16.98
CA LEU A 190 5.05 4.11 18.07
C LEU A 190 5.29 2.61 18.00
N GLY A 191 4.24 1.81 17.74
CA GLY A 191 4.37 0.37 17.54
C GLY A 191 5.24 0.04 16.31
N GLY A 192 5.09 0.80 15.22
CA GLY A 192 5.92 0.66 14.03
C GLY A 192 7.40 1.00 14.29
N TRP A 193 7.66 2.00 15.12
CA TRP A 193 9.01 2.45 15.51
C TRP A 193 9.72 1.44 16.42
N THR A 194 9.04 0.88 17.40
CA THR A 194 9.65 -0.04 18.38
C THR A 194 9.84 -1.46 17.86
N SER A 195 9.08 -1.86 16.83
CA SER A 195 9.19 -3.18 16.19
C SER A 195 10.08 -3.17 14.93
N ALA A 196 10.75 -2.06 14.65
CA ALA A 196 11.64 -1.90 13.49
C ALA A 196 13.12 -2.08 13.89
#